data_AF-A0A2G5VPY9-F1
#
_entry.id   AF-A0A2G5VPY9-F1
#
_cell.length_a   1.000
_cell.length_b   1.000
_cell.length_c   1.000
_cell.angle_alpha   90.00
_cell.angle_beta   90.00
_cell.angle_gamma   90.00
#
_symmetry.space_group_name_H-M   'P 1'
#
loop_
_entity.id
_entity.type
_entity.pdbx_description
1 polymer ?
#
loop_
_entity_poly.entity_id
_entity_poly.type
_entity_poly.pdbx_seq_one_letter_code
_entity_poly.pdbx_strand_id
1 'polypeptide(L)'
;MGPIEPDRYFWEMIGRLPFLEFHYPVYSKNIQVTGSGTMSLPALYLPKPDRYWICVTYQDHLPIDSLKIIDLYWTNPSDSGYFEANANYLHGDEDPETYESEWKDFGASHYNMTLDYNYSGTDVQNLQIRIYSKT
;
A
#
# COMPACT_ATOMS: atom_id res chain seq x y z
N MET A 1 -11.00 -1.33 8.23
CA MET A 1 -10.59 -2.74 8.02
C MET A 1 -9.09 -2.84 8.17
N GLY A 2 -8.55 -4.02 8.41
CA GLY A 2 -7.14 -4.22 8.72
C GLY A 2 -6.53 -5.33 7.89
N PRO A 3 -5.20 -5.45 7.92
CA PRO A 3 -4.49 -6.53 7.24
C PRO A 3 -4.81 -7.88 7.89
N ILE A 4 -4.89 -8.92 7.07
CA ILE A 4 -5.08 -10.32 7.48
C ILE A 4 -3.79 -11.08 7.18
N GLU A 5 -3.31 -11.82 8.18
CA GLU A 5 -2.04 -12.57 8.16
C GLU A 5 -2.23 -13.90 8.91
N PRO A 6 -1.60 -14.99 8.46
CA PRO A 6 -1.56 -16.24 9.21
C PRO A 6 -0.73 -16.16 10.50
N ASP A 7 -1.19 -16.86 11.55
CA ASP A 7 -0.57 -16.81 12.88
C ASP A 7 0.94 -17.13 12.88
N ARG A 8 1.43 -17.97 11.95
CA ARG A 8 2.84 -18.35 11.87
C ARG A 8 3.77 -17.18 11.49
N TYR A 9 3.23 -16.15 10.85
CA TYR A 9 3.95 -14.91 10.48
C TYR A 9 3.62 -13.72 11.37
N PHE A 10 2.86 -13.92 12.45
CA PHE A 10 2.53 -12.86 13.40
C PHE A 10 3.77 -12.08 13.87
N TRP A 11 4.91 -12.76 14.07
CA TRP A 11 6.16 -12.14 14.49
C TRP A 11 6.76 -11.20 13.41
N GLU A 12 6.60 -11.49 12.12
CA GLU A 12 7.03 -10.59 11.04
C GLU A 12 6.10 -9.39 10.96
N MET A 13 4.80 -9.64 11.13
CA MET A 13 3.75 -8.64 11.09
C MET A 13 3.95 -7.51 12.12
N ILE A 14 4.54 -7.83 13.28
CA ILE A 14 4.94 -6.85 14.31
C ILE A 14 5.86 -5.76 13.75
N GLY A 15 6.80 -6.13 12.86
CA GLY A 15 7.73 -5.18 12.25
C GLY A 15 7.18 -4.48 11.01
N ARG A 16 6.26 -5.14 10.29
CA ARG A 16 5.63 -4.57 9.08
C ARG A 16 4.52 -3.57 9.43
N LEU A 17 3.75 -3.83 10.48
CA LEU A 17 2.66 -2.95 10.87
C LEU A 17 3.15 -1.70 11.60
N PRO A 18 2.64 -0.52 11.21
CA PRO A 18 3.07 0.76 11.77
C PRO A 18 2.71 0.96 13.24
N PHE A 19 1.91 0.07 13.83
CA PHE A 19 1.45 0.21 15.22
C PHE A 19 2.57 0.21 16.26
N LEU A 20 3.73 -0.42 15.97
CA LEU A 20 4.81 -0.61 16.96
C LEU A 20 6.09 0.17 16.63
N GLU A 21 6.42 0.36 15.35
CA GLU A 21 7.65 1.05 14.95
C GLU A 21 7.43 2.45 14.33
N PHE A 22 6.27 2.72 13.70
CA PHE A 22 6.07 3.90 12.83
C PHE A 22 4.93 4.79 13.34
N HIS A 23 5.28 5.84 14.07
CA HIS A 23 4.31 6.52 14.92
C HIS A 23 3.53 7.65 14.22
N TYR A 24 4.00 8.13 13.06
CA TYR A 24 3.50 9.39 12.49
C TYR A 24 2.87 9.18 11.10
N PRO A 25 1.55 8.92 11.01
CA PRO A 25 0.87 8.85 9.71
C PRO A 25 0.89 10.22 9.05
N VAL A 26 1.49 10.30 7.85
CA VAL A 26 1.54 11.52 7.03
C VAL A 26 0.58 11.46 5.85
N TYR A 27 0.13 10.27 5.48
CA TYR A 27 -0.85 10.06 4.42
C TYR A 27 -1.79 8.91 4.75
N SER A 28 -3.06 9.09 4.45
CA SER A 28 -4.07 8.06 4.69
C SER A 28 -5.21 8.17 3.69
N LYS A 29 -5.46 7.08 2.96
CA LYS A 29 -6.59 6.98 2.05
C LYS A 29 -7.27 5.63 2.12
N ASN A 30 -8.60 5.64 2.18
CA ASN A 30 -9.46 4.47 2.01
C ASN A 30 -10.19 4.60 0.68
N ILE A 31 -10.23 3.53 -0.07
CA ILE A 31 -10.74 3.51 -1.45
C ILE A 31 -11.54 2.23 -1.65
N GLN A 32 -12.63 2.35 -2.38
CA GLN A 32 -13.36 1.20 -2.92
C GLN A 32 -13.12 1.16 -4.43
N VAL A 33 -12.68 0.02 -4.92
CA VAL A 33 -12.36 -0.20 -6.32
C VAL A 33 -13.05 -1.46 -6.84
N THR A 34 -13.30 -1.52 -8.14
CA THR A 34 -13.92 -2.68 -8.82
C THR A 34 -13.21 -2.90 -10.15
N GLY A 35 -12.89 -4.15 -10.48
CA GLY A 35 -12.23 -4.49 -11.74
C GLY A 35 -10.85 -3.87 -11.87
N SER A 36 -10.56 -3.24 -13.01
CA SER A 36 -9.31 -2.53 -13.25
C SER A 36 -9.52 -1.05 -13.56
N GLY A 37 -8.54 -0.23 -13.24
CA GLY A 37 -8.58 1.19 -13.54
C GLY A 37 -7.44 1.96 -12.92
N THR A 38 -7.35 3.22 -13.34
CA THR A 38 -6.37 4.17 -12.84
C THR A 38 -7.10 5.38 -12.27
N MET A 39 -6.67 5.85 -11.11
CA MET A 39 -7.25 7.03 -10.47
C MET A 39 -6.19 7.93 -9.83
N SER A 40 -6.43 9.23 -9.88
CA SER A 40 -5.64 10.20 -9.11
C SER A 40 -6.08 10.21 -7.65
N LEU A 41 -5.12 10.23 -6.75
CA LEU A 41 -5.33 10.36 -5.31
C LEU A 41 -5.02 11.79 -4.84
N PRO A 42 -5.45 12.19 -3.64
CA PRO A 42 -5.00 13.44 -3.04
C PRO A 42 -3.48 13.52 -3.03
N ALA A 43 -2.94 14.71 -3.32
CA ALA A 43 -1.50 14.94 -3.32
C ALA A 43 -0.89 14.65 -1.94
N LEU A 44 0.32 14.12 -1.95
CA LEU A 44 1.12 13.86 -0.77
C LEU A 44 2.07 15.04 -0.53
N TYR A 45 1.97 15.68 0.62
CA TYR A 45 2.91 16.72 1.03
C TYR A 45 3.83 16.20 2.12
N LEU A 46 5.15 16.32 1.88
CA LEU A 46 6.18 15.89 2.82
C LEU A 46 7.09 17.07 3.17
N PRO A 47 7.23 17.42 4.47
CA PRO A 47 7.96 18.63 4.89
C PRO A 47 9.48 18.45 4.92
N LYS A 48 9.98 17.20 4.87
CA LYS A 48 11.40 16.88 4.99
C LYS A 48 11.79 15.71 4.09
N PRO A 49 13.02 15.69 3.55
CA PRO A 49 13.54 14.52 2.89
C PRO A 49 13.82 13.44 3.94
N ASP A 50 13.23 12.26 3.78
CA ASP A 50 13.40 11.13 4.71
C ASP A 50 12.94 9.82 4.04
N ARG A 51 13.17 8.70 4.73
CA ARG A 51 12.54 7.42 4.41
C ARG A 51 11.15 7.36 5.03
N TYR A 52 10.17 7.02 4.21
CA TYR A 52 8.79 6.85 4.61
C TYR A 52 8.36 5.40 4.41
N TRP A 53 7.59 4.88 5.36
CA TRP A 53 7.06 3.52 5.31
C TRP A 53 5.72 3.53 4.61
N ILE A 54 5.64 2.90 3.44
CA ILE A 54 4.40 2.72 2.68
C ILE A 54 3.75 1.40 3.11
N CYS A 55 2.44 1.44 3.29
CA CYS A 55 1.61 0.34 3.73
C CYS A 55 0.37 0.31 2.86
N VAL A 56 0.14 -0.80 2.15
CA VAL A 56 -1.07 -0.98 1.34
C VAL A 56 -1.78 -2.27 1.73
N THR A 57 -3.01 -2.15 2.19
CA THR A 57 -3.94 -3.28 2.32
C THR A 57 -4.80 -3.32 1.06
N TYR A 58 -4.80 -4.41 0.32
CA TYR A 58 -5.44 -4.50 -0.99
C TYR A 58 -6.80 -5.19 -0.99
N GLN A 59 -7.13 -5.94 0.06
CA GLN A 59 -8.48 -6.44 0.31
C GLN A 59 -8.68 -6.69 1.80
N ASP A 60 -9.94 -6.82 2.22
CA ASP A 60 -10.37 -6.96 3.61
C ASP A 60 -10.93 -8.35 3.95
N HIS A 61 -10.80 -9.29 3.03
CA HIS A 61 -11.31 -10.64 3.14
C HIS A 61 -10.30 -11.68 2.64
N LEU A 62 -10.55 -12.94 2.95
CA LEU A 62 -9.89 -14.10 2.35
C LEU A 62 -10.94 -14.97 1.64
N PRO A 63 -10.55 -15.74 0.60
CA PRO A 63 -9.20 -15.86 0.02
C PRO A 63 -8.78 -14.64 -0.81
N ILE A 64 -7.49 -14.52 -1.13
CA ILE A 64 -7.02 -13.65 -2.24
C ILE A 64 -7.39 -14.34 -3.53
N ASP A 65 -8.42 -13.84 -4.19
CA ASP A 65 -8.99 -14.45 -5.39
C ASP A 65 -9.06 -13.48 -6.58
N SER A 66 -9.08 -12.19 -6.28
CA SER A 66 -9.33 -11.13 -7.25
C SER A 66 -8.11 -10.27 -7.52
N LEU A 67 -7.20 -10.03 -6.59
CA LEU A 67 -6.05 -9.16 -6.85
C LEU A 67 -5.15 -9.75 -7.95
N LYS A 68 -4.73 -8.91 -8.91
CA LYS A 68 -3.63 -9.21 -9.83
C LYS A 68 -2.43 -8.32 -9.53
N ILE A 69 -2.64 -7.01 -9.58
CA ILE A 69 -1.57 -6.02 -9.34
C ILE A 69 -2.16 -4.71 -8.86
N ILE A 70 -1.42 -4.04 -7.99
CA ILE A 70 -1.61 -2.65 -7.59
C ILE A 70 -0.29 -1.93 -7.72
N ASP A 71 -0.31 -0.81 -8.43
CA ASP A 71 0.80 0.11 -8.52
C ASP A 71 0.41 1.49 -7.99
N LEU A 72 1.10 1.92 -6.94
CA LEU A 72 0.98 3.26 -6.40
C LEU A 72 2.16 4.11 -6.90
N TYR A 73 1.88 5.06 -7.77
CA TYR A 73 2.85 5.99 -8.33
C TYR A 73 2.85 7.32 -7.59
N TRP A 74 4.03 7.93 -7.45
CA TRP A 74 4.19 9.31 -7.05
C TRP A 74 5.12 10.05 -7.99
N THR A 75 4.80 11.31 -8.26
CA THR A 75 5.59 12.15 -9.15
C THR A 75 5.62 13.59 -8.67
N ASN A 76 6.76 14.24 -8.84
CA ASN A 76 6.93 15.68 -8.80
C ASN A 76 7.89 16.10 -9.93
N PRO A 77 8.13 17.40 -10.19
CA PRO A 77 8.99 17.81 -11.30
C PRO A 77 10.44 17.32 -11.27
N SER A 78 10.94 16.84 -10.13
CA SER A 78 12.35 16.46 -9.92
C SER A 78 12.55 15.01 -9.47
N ASP A 79 11.48 14.29 -9.14
CA ASP A 79 11.52 12.98 -8.50
C ASP A 79 10.24 12.20 -8.81
N SER A 80 10.38 10.88 -8.93
CA SER A 80 9.27 9.96 -9.14
C SER A 80 9.60 8.57 -8.63
N GLY A 81 8.57 7.80 -8.29
CA GLY A 81 8.71 6.43 -7.86
C GLY A 81 7.39 5.68 -7.87
N TYR A 82 7.47 4.41 -7.52
CA TYR A 82 6.32 3.53 -7.44
C TYR A 82 6.48 2.48 -6.35
N PHE A 83 5.35 1.95 -5.91
CA PHE A 83 5.19 0.82 -5.02
C PHE A 83 4.29 -0.20 -5.72
N GLU A 84 4.73 -1.45 -5.81
CA GLU A 84 4.00 -2.54 -6.46
C GLU A 84 3.57 -3.57 -5.41
N ALA A 85 2.31 -4.02 -5.49
CA ALA A 85 1.82 -5.21 -4.81
C ALA A 85 1.22 -6.16 -5.85
N ASN A 86 1.84 -7.32 -6.04
CA ASN A 86 1.54 -8.22 -7.15
C ASN A 86 1.23 -9.62 -6.65
N ALA A 87 0.06 -10.12 -7.05
CA ALA A 87 -0.49 -11.38 -6.58
C ALA A 87 0.37 -12.59 -6.95
N ASN A 88 1.15 -12.53 -8.04
CA ASN A 88 2.02 -13.64 -8.43
C ASN A 88 3.17 -13.89 -7.43
N TYR A 89 3.61 -12.85 -6.72
CA TYR A 89 4.57 -13.02 -5.61
C TYR A 89 3.85 -13.53 -4.37
N LEU A 90 2.64 -13.01 -4.10
CA LEU A 90 1.82 -13.34 -2.93
C LEU A 90 1.22 -14.76 -2.96
N HIS A 91 0.99 -15.33 -4.15
CA HIS A 91 0.48 -16.70 -4.33
C HIS A 91 1.57 -17.78 -4.33
N GLY A 92 2.85 -17.38 -4.34
CA GLY A 92 3.98 -18.30 -4.23
C GLY A 92 4.25 -18.76 -2.80
N ASP A 93 3.76 -17.99 -1.81
CA ASP A 93 3.83 -18.33 -0.41
C ASP A 93 2.66 -19.25 -0.04
N GLU A 94 2.93 -20.25 0.80
CA GLU A 94 1.93 -21.19 1.31
C GLU A 94 0.79 -20.51 2.11
N ASP A 95 0.83 -19.18 2.27
CA ASP A 95 0.04 -18.36 3.17
C ASP A 95 -0.36 -17.02 2.51
N PRO A 96 -1.67 -16.80 2.27
CA PRO A 96 -2.14 -15.55 1.68
C PRO A 96 -2.15 -14.41 2.70
N GLU A 97 -1.35 -13.37 2.47
CA GLU A 97 -1.41 -12.07 3.18
C GLU A 97 -2.44 -11.14 2.48
N THR A 98 -2.95 -10.07 3.11
CA THR A 98 -3.80 -9.07 2.40
C THR A 98 -3.17 -7.69 2.28
N TYR A 99 -1.85 -7.64 2.47
CA TYR A 99 -1.11 -6.43 2.72
C TYR A 99 0.31 -6.51 2.15
N GLU A 100 0.90 -5.36 1.85
CA GLU A 100 2.28 -5.21 1.42
C GLU A 100 2.87 -3.90 1.95
N SER A 101 4.19 -3.87 2.18
CA SER A 101 4.85 -2.69 2.75
C SER A 101 6.31 -2.55 2.40
N GLU A 102 6.74 -1.30 2.19
CA GLU A 102 8.12 -1.02 1.81
C GLU A 102 8.57 0.37 2.28
N TRP A 103 9.87 0.51 2.53
CA TRP A 103 10.51 1.81 2.71
C TRP A 103 10.78 2.47 1.35
N LYS A 104 10.41 3.73 1.22
CA LYS A 104 10.77 4.56 0.06
C LYS A 104 11.37 5.89 0.50
N ASP A 105 12.38 6.34 -0.22
CA ASP A 105 12.98 7.66 -0.05
C ASP A 105 12.10 8.71 -0.73
N PHE A 106 11.82 9.79 -0.02
CA PHE A 106 11.15 10.96 -0.57
C PHE A 106 11.92 12.23 -0.24
N GLY A 107 11.82 13.22 -1.13
CA GLY A 107 12.24 14.59 -0.89
C GLY A 107 11.20 15.43 -0.13
N ALA A 108 11.58 16.63 0.30
CA ALA A 108 10.64 17.61 0.85
C ALA A 108 9.87 18.30 -0.27
N SER A 109 8.69 17.78 -0.63
CA SER A 109 7.93 18.28 -1.78
C SER A 109 6.44 17.91 -1.73
N HIS A 110 5.71 18.37 -2.74
CA HIS A 110 4.37 17.90 -3.08
C HIS A 110 4.48 16.86 -4.19
N TYR A 111 3.88 15.70 -3.97
CA TYR A 111 3.82 14.60 -4.91
C TYR A 111 2.39 14.40 -5.40
N ASN A 112 2.23 14.33 -6.72
CA ASN A 112 1.01 13.84 -7.32
C ASN A 112 0.99 12.32 -7.20
N MET A 113 -0.09 11.81 -6.61
CA MET A 113 -0.27 10.39 -6.33
C MET A 113 -1.26 9.79 -7.34
N THR A 114 -0.91 8.66 -7.94
CA THR A 114 -1.76 7.92 -8.87
C THR A 114 -1.79 6.46 -8.46
N LEU A 115 -2.98 5.88 -8.40
CA LEU A 115 -3.18 4.47 -8.17
C LEU A 115 -3.61 3.80 -9.47
N ASP A 116 -2.87 2.79 -9.90
CA ASP A 116 -3.28 1.86 -10.94
C ASP A 116 -3.57 0.51 -10.28
N TYR A 117 -4.72 -0.08 -10.58
CA TYR A 117 -5.16 -1.31 -9.93
C TYR A 117 -5.80 -2.26 -10.93
N ASN A 118 -5.64 -3.55 -10.68
CA ASN A 118 -6.21 -4.60 -11.49
C ASN A 118 -6.66 -5.77 -10.61
N TYR A 119 -7.98 -5.94 -10.54
CA TYR A 119 -8.64 -7.09 -9.95
C TYR A 119 -9.39 -7.90 -11.02
N SER A 120 -9.38 -9.23 -10.90
CA SER A 120 -10.34 -10.11 -11.55
C SER A 120 -11.71 -10.01 -10.89
N GLY A 121 -12.76 -10.01 -11.72
CA GLY A 121 -14.13 -10.00 -11.24
C GLY A 121 -14.72 -8.60 -11.15
N THR A 122 -15.91 -8.52 -10.55
CA THR A 122 -16.71 -7.29 -10.44
C THR A 122 -17.02 -6.91 -8.99
N ASP A 123 -16.48 -7.67 -8.03
CA ASP A 123 -16.70 -7.41 -6.62
C ASP A 123 -15.96 -6.14 -6.16
N VAL A 124 -16.55 -5.46 -5.19
CA VAL A 124 -15.97 -4.24 -4.61
C VAL A 124 -14.87 -4.63 -3.64
N GLN A 125 -13.68 -4.10 -3.88
CA GLN A 125 -12.50 -4.32 -3.07
C GLN A 125 -12.18 -3.08 -2.24
N ASN A 126 -11.94 -3.29 -0.95
CA ASN A 126 -11.60 -2.22 -0.01
C ASN A 126 -10.09 -2.11 0.14
N LEU A 127 -9.53 -1.03 -0.40
CA LEU A 127 -8.10 -0.75 -0.40
C LEU A 127 -7.77 0.37 0.59
N GLN A 128 -6.64 0.22 1.30
CA GLN A 128 -6.13 1.23 2.22
C GLN A 128 -4.67 1.53 1.92
N ILE A 129 -4.37 2.81 1.74
CA ILE A 129 -3.01 3.32 1.58
C ILE A 129 -2.68 4.12 2.82
N ARG A 130 -1.53 3.83 3.41
CA ARG A 130 -0.97 4.58 4.53
C ARG A 130 0.50 4.83 4.28
N ILE A 131 0.96 6.03 4.62
CA ILE A 131 2.38 6.39 4.59
C ILE A 131 2.74 6.97 5.94
N TYR A 132 3.83 6.48 6.51
CA TYR A 132 4.30 6.87 7.84
C TYR A 132 5.70 7.47 7.79
N SER A 133 5.90 8.48 8.61
CA SER A 133 7.23 9.01 8.93
C SER A 133 7.78 8.31 10.16
N LYS A 134 9.11 8.17 10.21
CA LYS A 134 9.83 7.73 11.42
C LYS A 134 9.89 8.82 12.50
N THR A 135 9.83 10.09 12.09
CA THR A 135 10.03 11.26 12.96
C THR A 135 9.11 12.42 12.65
#